data_AF-A0A0L0NMT6-F1
#
_entry.id   AF-A0A0L0NMT6-F1
#
_cell.length_a   1.000
_cell.length_b   1.000
_cell.length_c   1.000
_cell.angle_alpha   90.00
_cell.angle_beta   90.00
_cell.angle_gamma   90.00
#
_symmetry.space_group_name_H-M   'P 1'
#
loop_
_entity.id
_entity.type
_entity.pdbx_description
1 polymer ?
#
loop_
_entity_poly.entity_id
_entity_poly.type
_entity_poly.pdbx_seq_one_letter_code
_entity_poly.pdbx_strand_id
1 'polypeptide(L)'
;MRLLKPSQEPTVMLMHFGMTGMIKLRDIESHLIFMEGGGDKKVLDRIVQKDLSEGTTEDENSTKKGPKKAPIETDAQAEWPPRFTKFELKLENGYLEGNAESNGNGTEQVFKTLDFAFTDPRRLGRVRILSGPEYAADESLMQQEPLKALGPDYLKSADSISVKKEESEGIDSFHFGDPDPHHHGKPRLSQEEFAKLVLSKKKAIKSLLLDQEHFAGVGNWVSDEVLYHAKIHPNETISSKLDNPSDEVLQALYDALIYVMEESVRVEGNVHKLPEHWLMIYRWGKGRKVKAKTKAGHVVDHITVGGRTSCFVPQIQKPLKKKIGKGLDEQQSKRLKSFKNEDDL
;
A
#
# COMPACT_ATOMS: atom_id res chain seq x y z
N MET A 1 5.88 -17.65 -6.17
CA MET A 1 7.05 -18.50 -6.51
C MET A 1 6.53 -19.88 -6.88
N ARG A 2 6.75 -20.33 -8.12
CA ARG A 2 6.35 -21.67 -8.61
C ARG A 2 7.60 -22.56 -8.63
N LEU A 3 7.56 -23.70 -7.97
CA LEU A 3 8.66 -24.69 -7.97
C LEU A 3 8.23 -25.86 -8.88
N LEU A 4 8.94 -26.11 -9.99
CA LEU A 4 8.61 -27.21 -10.91
C LEU A 4 9.83 -28.14 -11.08
N LYS A 5 9.70 -29.36 -10.55
CA LYS A 5 10.41 -30.54 -11.04
C LYS A 5 9.38 -31.36 -11.86
N PRO A 6 9.70 -31.86 -13.07
CA PRO A 6 8.74 -32.50 -13.98
C PRO A 6 7.97 -33.72 -13.44
N SER A 7 8.34 -34.23 -12.26
CA SER A 7 7.70 -35.38 -11.59
C SER A 7 6.89 -35.01 -10.34
N GLN A 8 6.69 -33.72 -10.05
CA GLN A 8 6.02 -33.26 -8.84
C GLN A 8 4.72 -32.51 -9.14
N GLU A 9 3.73 -32.72 -8.29
CA GLU A 9 2.46 -32.00 -8.36
C GLU A 9 2.71 -30.47 -8.26
N PRO A 10 1.96 -29.65 -9.03
CA PRO A 10 2.06 -28.21 -8.95
C PRO A 10 1.92 -27.76 -7.50
N THR A 11 2.91 -27.02 -7.01
CA THR A 11 2.99 -26.61 -5.61
C THR A 11 3.14 -25.10 -5.50
N VAL A 12 2.27 -24.48 -4.69
CA VAL A 12 2.22 -23.04 -4.43
C VAL A 12 2.35 -22.79 -2.94
N MET A 13 3.22 -21.85 -2.59
CA MET A 13 3.29 -21.29 -1.24
C MET A 13 2.41 -20.03 -1.17
N LEU A 14 1.32 -20.10 -0.41
CA LEU A 14 0.42 -18.98 -0.17
C LEU A 14 0.70 -18.36 1.20
N MET A 15 0.97 -17.05 1.22
CA MET A 15 1.29 -16.30 2.43
C MET A 15 0.26 -15.20 2.69
N HIS A 16 -0.39 -15.26 3.85
CA HIS A 16 -1.20 -14.17 4.39
C HIS A 16 -0.45 -13.54 5.56
N PHE A 17 -0.15 -12.25 5.46
CA PHE A 17 0.78 -11.59 6.38
C PHE A 17 0.12 -11.28 7.74
N GLY A 18 -1.19 -11.14 7.80
CA GLY A 18 -1.87 -10.70 9.02
C GLY A 18 -1.48 -9.27 9.39
N MET A 19 -1.38 -8.96 10.69
CA MET A 19 -1.11 -7.59 11.15
C MET A 19 0.37 -7.25 11.30
N THR A 20 1.22 -8.25 11.51
CA THR A 20 2.65 -8.06 11.84
C THR A 20 3.56 -9.03 11.09
N GLY A 21 3.03 -9.69 10.05
CA GLY A 21 3.82 -10.55 9.20
C GLY A 21 4.85 -9.74 8.42
N MET A 22 6.10 -10.20 8.41
CA MET A 22 7.20 -9.54 7.71
C MET A 22 8.10 -10.59 7.06
N ILE A 23 8.65 -10.25 5.90
CA ILE A 23 9.71 -11.03 5.26
C ILE A 23 11.05 -10.40 5.65
N LYS A 24 11.99 -11.24 6.08
CA LYS A 24 13.38 -10.89 6.34
C LYS A 24 14.30 -11.68 5.44
N LEU A 25 15.33 -11.01 4.94
CA LEU A 25 16.40 -11.60 4.14
C LEU A 25 17.71 -11.37 4.88
N ARG A 26 18.56 -12.38 5.00
CA ARG A 26 19.87 -12.24 5.64
C ARG A 26 20.91 -11.77 4.63
N ASP A 27 21.79 -10.87 5.07
CA ASP A 27 22.97 -10.43 4.32
C ASP A 27 22.66 -9.79 2.94
N ILE A 28 21.43 -9.26 2.75
CA ILE A 28 21.01 -8.53 1.55
C ILE A 28 20.49 -7.14 1.91
N GLU A 29 20.96 -6.13 1.19
CA GLU A 29 20.35 -4.80 1.20
C GLU A 29 19.01 -4.83 0.46
N SER A 30 17.91 -4.70 1.21
CA SER A 30 16.58 -4.58 0.63
C SER A 30 16.11 -3.13 0.66
N HIS A 31 15.50 -2.69 -0.43
CA HIS A 31 14.79 -1.41 -0.50
C HIS A 31 13.38 -1.49 0.12
N LEU A 32 12.93 -2.69 0.52
CA LEU A 32 11.64 -2.91 1.16
C LEU A 32 11.60 -2.22 2.53
N ILE A 33 10.75 -1.20 2.63
CA ILE A 33 10.51 -0.49 3.89
C ILE A 33 9.16 -0.93 4.41
N PHE A 34 9.20 -1.77 5.44
CA PHE A 34 7.99 -2.15 6.17
C PHE A 34 7.63 -1.05 7.17
N MET A 35 6.35 -0.72 7.27
CA MET A 35 5.85 0.16 8.32
C MET A 35 5.93 -0.55 9.67
N GLU A 36 7.07 -0.41 10.36
CA GLU A 36 7.20 -0.91 11.71
C GLU A 36 6.45 -0.01 12.71
N GLY A 37 5.77 -0.63 13.67
CA GLY A 37 5.17 0.07 14.82
C GLY A 37 4.02 1.03 14.52
N GLY A 38 3.49 1.09 13.29
CA GLY A 38 2.49 2.10 12.91
C GLY A 38 3.10 3.46 12.56
N GLY A 39 4.17 3.46 11.74
CA GLY A 39 4.74 4.69 11.16
C GLY A 39 5.31 5.67 12.19
N ASP A 40 5.63 5.15 13.38
CA ASP A 40 5.36 5.77 14.66
C ASP A 40 6.38 6.85 15.03
N LYS A 41 5.99 8.12 14.89
CA LYS A 41 6.65 9.31 15.47
C LYS A 41 7.89 9.83 14.73
N LYS A 42 8.78 8.96 14.25
CA LYS A 42 10.07 9.40 13.66
C LYS A 42 9.94 10.16 12.34
N VAL A 43 8.92 9.87 11.52
CA VAL A 43 8.74 10.55 10.21
C VAL A 43 8.25 11.97 10.40
N LEU A 44 7.20 12.16 11.21
CA LEU A 44 6.66 13.48 11.52
C LEU A 44 7.70 14.34 12.24
N ASP A 45 8.43 13.78 13.21
CA ASP A 45 9.50 14.51 13.92
C ASP A 45 10.60 14.99 12.96
N ARG A 46 10.97 14.19 11.94
CA ARG A 46 11.95 14.59 10.92
C ARG A 46 11.43 15.69 10.00
N ILE A 47 10.17 15.60 9.55
CA ILE A 47 9.56 16.64 8.70
C ILE A 47 9.50 17.96 9.46
N VAL A 48 9.06 17.93 10.72
CA VAL A 48 9.05 19.11 11.60
C VAL A 48 10.45 19.69 11.79
N GLN A 49 11.48 18.84 11.95
CA GLN A 49 12.88 19.29 12.04
C GLN A 49 13.39 19.93 10.74
N LYS A 50 13.02 19.38 9.58
CA LYS A 50 13.38 19.93 8.27
C LYS A 50 12.75 21.32 8.07
N ASP A 51 11.45 21.44 8.32
CA ASP A 51 10.70 22.70 8.19
C ASP A 51 11.26 23.79 9.14
N LEU A 52 11.73 23.42 10.35
CA LEU A 52 12.41 24.34 11.28
C LEU A 52 13.78 24.80 10.79
N SER A 53 14.52 23.94 10.06
CA SER A 53 15.86 24.27 9.53
C SER A 53 15.83 25.11 8.25
N GLU A 54 14.76 25.00 7.46
CA GLU A 54 14.57 25.79 6.23
C GLU A 54 14.01 27.21 6.52
N GLY A 55 13.47 27.45 7.72
CA GLY A 55 12.94 28.75 8.15
C GLY A 55 13.95 29.71 8.81
N THR A 56 15.20 29.29 9.00
CA THR A 56 16.27 30.15 9.54
C THR A 56 17.18 30.65 8.43
N THR A 57 17.18 31.97 8.20
CA THR A 57 18.15 32.68 7.35
C THR A 57 19.59 32.33 7.74
N GLU A 58 20.41 32.20 6.69
CA GLU A 58 21.83 31.81 6.67
C GLU A 58 22.68 32.40 7.80
N ASP A 59 23.33 31.53 8.59
CA ASP A 59 24.61 31.82 9.24
C ASP A 59 25.66 30.89 8.63
N GLU A 60 26.50 31.46 7.77
CA GLU A 60 27.68 30.83 7.16
C GLU A 60 28.77 30.58 8.22
N ASN A 61 28.60 29.58 9.08
CA ASN A 61 29.71 28.85 9.72
C ASN A 61 29.24 27.63 10.50
N SER A 62 28.75 26.61 9.81
CA SER A 62 28.82 25.26 10.36
C SER A 62 29.07 24.24 9.26
N THR A 63 30.14 23.46 9.45
CA THR A 63 30.54 22.31 8.63
C THR A 63 29.35 21.41 8.30
N LYS A 64 28.89 21.46 7.04
CA LYS A 64 27.82 20.64 6.47
C LYS A 64 28.13 19.15 6.64
N LYS A 65 27.53 18.50 7.64
CA LYS A 65 27.21 17.06 7.54
C LYS A 65 25.90 16.97 6.76
N GLY A 66 26.00 16.55 5.49
CA GLY A 66 24.83 16.28 4.65
C GLY A 66 23.86 15.32 5.33
N PRO A 67 22.59 15.28 4.89
CA PRO A 67 21.60 14.42 5.50
C PRO A 67 22.09 12.98 5.41
N LYS A 68 22.30 12.34 6.57
CA LYS A 68 22.61 10.90 6.62
C LYS A 68 21.45 10.19 5.90
N LYS A 69 21.74 9.53 4.78
CA LYS A 69 20.83 8.54 4.17
C LYS A 69 20.27 7.69 5.31
N ALA A 70 18.94 7.51 5.34
CA ALA A 70 18.32 6.61 6.31
C ALA A 70 19.10 5.28 6.26
N PRO A 71 19.53 4.73 7.42
CA PRO A 71 20.26 3.48 7.42
C PRO A 71 19.40 2.43 6.71
N ILE A 72 19.91 1.88 5.61
CA ILE A 72 19.39 0.63 5.07
C ILE A 72 19.76 -0.39 6.13
N GLU A 73 18.76 -0.95 6.81
CA GLU A 73 18.98 -1.95 7.86
C GLU A 73 19.54 -3.21 7.19
N THR A 74 20.87 -3.35 7.20
CA THR A 74 21.52 -4.61 6.90
C THR A 74 21.50 -5.44 8.19
N ASP A 75 20.66 -6.47 8.21
CA ASP A 75 20.52 -7.44 9.31
C ASP A 75 21.79 -8.33 9.49
N ALA A 76 22.96 -7.95 8.94
CA ALA A 76 24.18 -8.75 8.89
C ALA A 76 24.76 -9.11 10.27
N GLN A 77 24.34 -8.42 11.33
CA GLN A 77 24.70 -8.71 12.73
C GLN A 77 23.51 -9.19 13.58
N ALA A 78 22.32 -9.32 12.99
CA ALA A 78 21.13 -9.75 13.72
C ALA A 78 21.15 -11.26 13.99
N GLU A 79 20.59 -11.67 15.13
CA GLU A 79 20.38 -13.08 15.46
C GLU A 79 19.48 -13.75 14.41
N TRP A 80 19.95 -14.86 13.82
CA TRP A 80 19.22 -15.62 12.81
C TRP A 80 18.96 -17.07 13.27
N PRO A 81 17.73 -17.61 13.14
CA PRO A 81 16.54 -16.92 12.64
C PRO A 81 16.08 -15.77 13.52
N PRO A 82 15.44 -14.74 12.94
CA PRO A 82 14.89 -13.64 13.71
C PRO A 82 13.85 -14.12 14.73
N ARG A 83 13.67 -13.36 15.80
CA ARG A 83 12.59 -13.64 16.76
C ARG A 83 11.23 -13.65 16.06
N PHE A 84 10.35 -14.54 16.53
CA PHE A 84 9.00 -14.74 15.99
C PHE A 84 8.94 -15.30 14.56
N THR A 85 10.02 -15.93 14.09
CA THR A 85 10.03 -16.69 12.84
C THR A 85 8.98 -17.80 12.87
N LYS A 86 8.20 -17.89 11.79
CA LYS A 86 7.21 -18.93 11.55
C LYS A 86 7.69 -19.97 10.55
N PHE A 87 8.44 -19.54 9.53
CA PHE A 87 9.14 -20.44 8.61
C PHE A 87 10.40 -19.77 8.09
N GLU A 88 11.33 -20.61 7.65
CA GLU A 88 12.57 -20.25 7.00
C GLU A 88 12.69 -21.00 5.69
N LEU A 89 13.32 -20.38 4.70
CA LEU A 89 13.77 -21.01 3.48
C LEU A 89 15.24 -20.65 3.27
N LYS A 90 16.01 -21.65 2.87
CA LYS A 90 17.35 -21.43 2.33
C LYS A 90 17.27 -21.60 0.82
N LEU A 91 17.46 -20.51 0.11
CA LEU A 91 17.42 -20.46 -1.35
C LEU A 91 18.84 -20.65 -1.88
N GLU A 92 19.03 -21.52 -2.86
CA GLU A 92 20.34 -21.76 -3.47
C GLU A 92 20.30 -21.30 -4.93
N ASN A 93 21.35 -20.60 -5.37
CA ASN A 93 21.42 -20.13 -6.76
C ASN A 93 21.93 -21.26 -7.67
N GLY A 94 21.01 -21.90 -8.40
CA GLY A 94 21.31 -23.01 -9.30
C GLY A 94 22.08 -22.63 -10.58
N TYR A 95 22.26 -21.35 -10.90
CA TYR A 95 22.96 -20.91 -12.13
C TYR A 95 24.48 -20.89 -12.02
N LEU A 96 25.05 -21.21 -10.85
CA LEU A 96 26.48 -21.07 -10.57
C LEU A 96 27.31 -22.34 -10.78
N GLU A 97 26.71 -23.44 -11.26
CA GLU A 97 27.46 -24.67 -11.57
C GLU A 97 28.24 -24.60 -12.90
N GLY A 98 28.11 -23.51 -13.70
CA GLY A 98 28.63 -23.47 -15.07
C GLY A 98 29.72 -22.45 -15.43
N ASN A 99 29.78 -21.25 -14.83
CA ASN A 99 30.62 -20.15 -15.34
C ASN A 99 31.47 -19.48 -14.25
N ALA A 100 32.29 -20.26 -13.55
CA ALA A 100 33.38 -19.72 -12.75
C ALA A 100 34.68 -19.66 -13.59
N GLU A 101 34.65 -18.95 -14.72
CA GLU A 101 35.88 -18.43 -15.30
C GLU A 101 36.04 -16.97 -14.86
N SER A 102 37.08 -16.75 -14.07
CA SER A 102 37.46 -15.49 -13.47
C SER A 102 37.84 -14.46 -14.53
N ASN A 103 36.88 -13.68 -15.01
CA ASN A 103 37.20 -12.41 -15.63
C ASN A 103 37.36 -11.36 -14.53
N GLY A 104 38.63 -11.10 -14.20
CA GLY A 104 39.03 -10.08 -13.26
C GLY A 104 38.62 -8.69 -13.74
N ASN A 105 37.49 -8.20 -13.26
CA ASN A 105 37.27 -6.80 -12.88
C ASN A 105 35.85 -6.65 -12.30
N GLY A 106 35.77 -6.37 -11.00
CA GLY A 106 34.53 -6.08 -10.29
C GLY A 106 34.11 -7.24 -9.39
N THR A 107 34.30 -7.08 -8.08
CA THR A 107 33.73 -7.95 -7.05
C THR A 107 32.21 -7.82 -7.03
N GLU A 108 31.52 -8.52 -7.93
CA GLU A 108 30.10 -8.78 -7.79
C GLU A 108 29.95 -9.88 -6.73
N GLN A 109 29.31 -9.58 -5.60
CA GLN A 109 29.00 -10.60 -4.60
C GLN A 109 27.95 -11.55 -5.20
N VAL A 110 28.44 -12.61 -5.82
CA VAL A 110 27.59 -13.67 -6.34
C VAL A 110 27.11 -14.52 -5.16
N PHE A 111 25.87 -14.31 -4.71
CA PHE A 111 25.28 -15.06 -3.60
C PHE A 111 25.09 -16.54 -4.00
N LYS A 112 25.79 -17.44 -3.31
CA LYS A 112 25.63 -18.89 -3.46
C LYS A 112 24.33 -19.39 -2.80
N THR A 113 23.96 -18.78 -1.67
CA THR A 113 22.75 -19.09 -0.90
C THR A 113 22.15 -17.84 -0.27
N LEU A 114 20.83 -17.76 -0.16
CA LEU A 114 20.08 -16.67 0.48
C LEU A 114 19.15 -17.24 1.56
N ASP A 115 19.31 -16.75 2.79
CA ASP A 115 18.41 -17.08 3.90
C ASP A 115 17.19 -16.14 3.89
N PHE A 116 16.00 -16.74 3.89
CA PHE A 116 14.70 -16.08 3.90
C PHE A 116 13.94 -16.50 5.16
N ALA A 117 13.32 -15.56 5.87
CA ALA A 117 12.44 -15.86 7.00
C ALA A 117 11.14 -15.06 6.92
N PHE A 118 10.03 -15.70 7.28
CA PHE A 118 8.77 -15.00 7.58
C PHE A 118 8.58 -14.93 9.09
N THR A 119 8.50 -13.72 9.62
CA THR A 119 8.28 -13.44 11.04
C THR A 119 6.86 -12.93 11.26
N ASP A 120 6.25 -13.26 12.40
CA ASP A 120 4.93 -12.75 12.75
C ASP A 120 4.72 -12.74 14.26
N PRO A 121 5.10 -11.64 14.95
CA PRO A 121 5.00 -11.49 16.40
C PRO A 121 3.61 -11.76 16.96
N ARG A 122 2.55 -11.34 16.26
CA ARG A 122 1.16 -11.51 16.72
C ARG A 122 0.54 -12.84 16.34
N ARG A 123 1.23 -13.67 15.56
CA ARG A 123 0.81 -15.00 15.12
C ARG A 123 -0.49 -15.04 14.32
N LEU A 124 -0.87 -13.95 13.66
CA LEU A 124 -2.10 -13.86 12.84
C LEU A 124 -1.90 -14.15 11.35
N GLY A 125 -0.67 -14.12 10.87
CA GLY A 125 -0.31 -14.58 9.54
C GLY A 125 -0.51 -16.09 9.37
N ARG A 126 -0.67 -16.52 8.12
CA ARG A 126 -0.86 -17.92 7.71
C ARG A 126 0.05 -18.20 6.53
N VAL A 127 0.68 -19.36 6.54
CA VAL A 127 1.48 -19.87 5.42
C VAL A 127 0.92 -21.24 5.09
N ARG A 128 0.59 -21.46 3.82
CA ARG A 128 0.01 -22.70 3.31
C ARG A 128 0.87 -23.17 2.14
N ILE A 129 1.18 -24.46 2.13
CA ILE A 129 1.72 -25.14 0.95
C ILE A 129 0.55 -25.89 0.34
N LEU A 130 0.21 -25.52 -0.89
CA LEU A 130 -0.91 -26.06 -1.63
C LEU A 130 -0.35 -26.87 -2.79
N SER A 131 -0.69 -28.15 -2.87
CA SER A 131 -0.21 -29.06 -3.92
C SER A 131 -1.40 -29.73 -4.59
N GLY A 132 -1.38 -29.79 -5.92
CA GLY A 132 -2.47 -30.36 -6.71
C GLY A 132 -2.66 -29.66 -8.06
N PRO A 133 -3.33 -30.30 -9.01
CA PRO A 133 -3.58 -29.74 -10.35
C PRO A 133 -4.43 -28.46 -10.31
N GLU A 134 -5.27 -28.27 -9.29
CA GLU A 134 -6.08 -27.06 -9.12
C GLU A 134 -5.25 -25.79 -8.81
N TYR A 135 -3.98 -25.94 -8.43
CA TYR A 135 -3.05 -24.83 -8.19
C TYR A 135 -2.08 -24.61 -9.36
N ALA A 136 -2.31 -25.27 -10.50
CA ALA A 136 -1.41 -25.22 -11.65
C ALA A 136 -1.45 -23.88 -12.42
N ALA A 137 -2.59 -23.20 -12.44
CA ALA A 137 -2.79 -21.92 -13.11
C ALA A 137 -3.21 -20.82 -12.12
N ASP A 138 -2.91 -19.56 -12.43
CA ASP A 138 -3.31 -18.43 -11.57
C ASP A 138 -4.83 -18.31 -11.50
N GLU A 139 -5.54 -18.50 -12.62
CA GLU A 139 -7.00 -18.47 -12.65
C GLU A 139 -7.60 -19.56 -11.76
N SER A 140 -7.04 -20.78 -11.78
CA SER A 140 -7.54 -21.90 -10.98
C SER A 140 -7.21 -21.72 -9.49
N LEU A 141 -6.03 -21.18 -9.18
CA LEU A 141 -5.61 -20.81 -7.82
C LEU A 141 -6.51 -19.72 -7.23
N MET A 142 -6.89 -18.71 -8.01
CA MET A 142 -7.77 -17.61 -7.58
C MET A 142 -9.20 -18.07 -7.24
N GLN A 143 -9.60 -19.25 -7.70
CA GLN A 143 -10.88 -19.88 -7.33
C GLN A 143 -10.80 -20.71 -6.03
N GLN A 144 -9.62 -20.81 -5.40
CA GLN A 144 -9.43 -21.56 -4.15
C GLN A 144 -9.51 -20.65 -2.92
N GLU A 145 -9.92 -21.22 -1.78
CA GLU A 145 -9.95 -20.48 -0.51
C GLU A 145 -8.54 -20.20 0.02
N PRO A 146 -8.23 -18.97 0.47
CA PRO A 146 -9.14 -17.87 0.75
C PRO A 146 -9.23 -16.84 -0.38
N LEU A 147 -8.55 -17.06 -1.51
CA LEU A 147 -8.43 -16.12 -2.62
C LEU A 147 -9.76 -15.93 -3.36
N LYS A 148 -10.58 -16.98 -3.40
CA LYS A 148 -11.93 -16.95 -3.96
C LYS A 148 -12.78 -15.85 -3.32
N ALA A 149 -12.72 -15.72 -2.00
CA ALA A 149 -13.48 -14.75 -1.22
C ALA A 149 -13.02 -13.30 -1.41
N LEU A 150 -11.87 -13.06 -2.03
CA LEU A 150 -11.38 -11.70 -2.28
C LEU A 150 -12.10 -11.07 -3.48
N GLY A 151 -12.41 -9.78 -3.34
CA GLY A 151 -12.89 -8.93 -4.41
C GLY A 151 -11.79 -8.57 -5.42
N PRO A 152 -12.09 -7.62 -6.32
CA PRO A 152 -11.10 -7.12 -7.28
C PRO A 152 -9.97 -6.36 -6.58
N ASP A 153 -8.78 -6.42 -7.19
CA ASP A 153 -7.64 -5.59 -6.83
C ASP A 153 -7.68 -4.29 -7.64
N TYR A 154 -7.80 -3.14 -6.96
CA TYR A 154 -7.95 -1.84 -7.60
C TYR A 154 -6.66 -1.29 -8.24
N LEU A 155 -5.51 -1.96 -8.02
CA LEU A 155 -4.28 -1.69 -8.77
C LEU A 155 -4.32 -2.24 -10.19
N LYS A 156 -5.10 -3.31 -10.43
CA LYS A 156 -5.07 -4.04 -11.69
C LYS A 156 -6.19 -3.55 -12.60
N SER A 157 -5.87 -2.77 -13.63
CA SER A 157 -6.87 -2.36 -14.61
C SER A 157 -7.22 -3.51 -15.56
N ALA A 158 -8.40 -3.46 -16.18
CA ALA A 158 -8.76 -4.40 -17.24
C ALA A 158 -7.79 -4.33 -18.44
N ASP A 159 -7.20 -3.15 -18.68
CA ASP A 159 -6.25 -2.90 -19.76
C ASP A 159 -4.79 -3.29 -19.41
N SER A 160 -4.53 -3.74 -18.16
CA SER A 160 -3.18 -4.06 -17.67
C SER A 160 -2.55 -5.31 -18.32
N ILE A 161 -3.21 -5.91 -19.30
CA ILE A 161 -2.83 -7.15 -19.98
C ILE A 161 -1.56 -6.97 -20.86
N SER A 162 -1.05 -5.74 -21.04
CA SER A 162 -0.09 -5.44 -22.11
C SER A 162 1.13 -4.60 -21.71
N VAL A 163 1.81 -4.90 -20.60
CA VAL A 163 3.23 -4.51 -20.52
C VAL A 163 4.03 -5.59 -21.24
N LYS A 164 4.31 -5.37 -22.53
CA LYS A 164 5.39 -6.10 -23.21
C LYS A 164 6.64 -5.85 -22.38
N LYS A 165 7.24 -6.91 -21.83
CA LYS A 165 8.65 -6.84 -21.41
C LYS A 165 9.40 -6.37 -22.66
N GLU A 166 9.94 -5.16 -22.64
CA GLU A 166 10.97 -4.81 -23.62
C GLU A 166 12.10 -5.80 -23.37
N GLU A 167 12.39 -6.64 -24.36
CA GLU A 167 13.56 -7.52 -24.34
C GLU A 167 14.80 -6.62 -24.35
N SER A 168 15.24 -6.19 -23.16
CA SER A 168 16.56 -5.59 -23.02
C SER A 168 17.57 -6.72 -23.03
N GLU A 169 18.30 -6.87 -24.14
CA GLU A 169 19.54 -7.65 -24.15
C GLU A 169 20.56 -6.97 -23.22
N GLY A 170 20.63 -7.46 -21.98
CA GLY A 170 21.48 -6.94 -20.92
C GLY A 170 20.87 -7.25 -19.56
N ILE A 171 21.69 -7.28 -18.50
CA ILE A 171 21.28 -7.55 -17.11
C ILE A 171 19.94 -6.86 -16.82
N ASP A 172 18.88 -7.65 -16.58
CA ASP A 172 17.48 -7.20 -16.35
C ASP A 172 17.50 -5.92 -15.50
N SER A 173 17.10 -4.78 -16.07
CA SER A 173 17.02 -3.55 -15.31
C SER A 173 16.06 -3.76 -14.15
N PHE A 174 16.49 -3.50 -12.91
CA PHE A 174 15.61 -3.68 -11.75
C PHE A 174 14.40 -2.75 -11.86
N HIS A 175 13.22 -3.33 -12.10
CA HIS A 175 11.97 -2.59 -12.23
C HIS A 175 11.34 -2.35 -10.85
N PHE A 176 11.28 -1.09 -10.43
CA PHE A 176 10.59 -0.66 -9.21
C PHE A 176 9.07 -0.54 -9.46
N GLY A 177 8.25 -0.85 -8.45
CA GLY A 177 6.79 -0.77 -8.53
C GLY A 177 6.11 -2.14 -8.48
N ASP A 178 4.99 -2.29 -9.19
CA ASP A 178 4.21 -3.52 -9.22
C ASP A 178 4.87 -4.57 -10.12
N PRO A 179 5.41 -5.67 -9.58
CA PRO A 179 6.10 -6.67 -10.40
C PRO A 179 5.12 -7.59 -11.17
N ASP A 180 3.82 -7.54 -10.86
CA ASP A 180 2.81 -8.39 -11.47
C ASP A 180 1.68 -7.56 -12.08
N PRO A 181 1.75 -7.15 -13.36
CA PRO A 181 0.70 -6.31 -13.96
C PRO A 181 -0.61 -7.07 -14.19
N HIS A 182 -0.66 -8.39 -14.02
CA HIS A 182 -1.83 -9.20 -14.39
C HIS A 182 -2.93 -9.17 -13.32
N HIS A 183 -4.19 -9.09 -13.76
CA HIS A 183 -5.35 -9.02 -12.85
C HIS A 183 -5.92 -10.39 -12.44
N HIS A 184 -5.40 -11.48 -13.00
CA HIS A 184 -5.77 -12.88 -12.67
C HIS A 184 -7.28 -13.15 -12.67
N GLY A 185 -7.98 -12.61 -13.67
CA GLY A 185 -9.43 -12.75 -13.81
C GLY A 185 -10.29 -11.88 -12.88
N LYS A 186 -9.69 -11.00 -12.06
CA LYS A 186 -10.39 -10.08 -11.17
C LYS A 186 -9.92 -8.61 -11.36
N PRO A 187 -10.12 -8.01 -12.56
CA PRO A 187 -9.75 -6.62 -12.79
C PRO A 187 -10.56 -5.68 -11.89
N ARG A 188 -9.99 -4.51 -11.62
CA ARG A 188 -10.73 -3.42 -10.94
C ARG A 188 -12.00 -3.10 -11.69
N LEU A 189 -13.06 -2.82 -10.95
CA LEU A 189 -14.35 -2.42 -11.51
C LEU A 189 -14.19 -1.13 -12.32
N SER A 190 -14.96 -0.98 -13.39
CA SER A 190 -15.14 0.33 -14.03
C SER A 190 -15.77 1.33 -13.05
N GLN A 191 -15.65 2.63 -13.34
CA GLN A 191 -16.25 3.66 -12.50
C GLN A 191 -17.76 3.45 -12.31
N GLU A 192 -18.48 3.05 -13.36
CA GLU A 192 -19.92 2.83 -13.32
C GLU A 192 -20.28 1.62 -12.44
N GLU A 193 -19.55 0.51 -12.58
CA GLU A 193 -19.73 -0.68 -11.76
C GLU A 193 -19.39 -0.43 -10.29
N PHE A 194 -18.30 0.30 -10.03
CA PHE A 194 -17.92 0.77 -8.70
C PHE A 194 -19.04 1.63 -8.09
N ALA A 195 -19.57 2.59 -8.84
CA ALA A 195 -20.65 3.46 -8.39
C ALA A 195 -21.92 2.65 -8.03
N LYS A 196 -22.34 1.72 -8.90
CA LYS A 196 -23.45 0.80 -8.63
C LYS A 196 -23.20 -0.06 -7.39
N LEU A 197 -21.98 -0.57 -7.23
CA LEU A 197 -21.58 -1.33 -6.05
C LEU A 197 -21.73 -0.48 -4.78
N VAL A 198 -21.15 0.72 -4.73
CA VAL A 198 -21.24 1.61 -3.57
C VAL A 198 -22.69 1.97 -3.23
N LEU A 199 -23.51 2.28 -4.24
CA LEU A 199 -24.93 2.62 -4.08
C LEU A 199 -25.78 1.42 -3.62
N SER A 200 -25.35 0.18 -3.90
CA SER A 200 -26.06 -1.03 -3.44
C SER A 200 -25.90 -1.29 -1.93
N LYS A 201 -24.90 -0.71 -1.27
CA LYS A 201 -24.51 -1.05 0.10
C LYS A 201 -25.05 -0.04 1.12
N LYS A 202 -25.79 -0.53 2.12
CA LYS A 202 -26.37 0.29 3.21
C LYS A 202 -25.47 0.30 4.45
N LYS A 203 -24.19 0.64 4.30
CA LYS A 203 -23.23 0.75 5.41
C LYS A 203 -22.32 1.96 5.25
N ALA A 204 -21.67 2.36 6.35
CA ALA A 204 -20.68 3.43 6.35
C ALA A 204 -19.57 3.14 5.34
N ILE A 205 -19.14 4.17 4.59
CA ILE A 205 -18.24 4.02 3.47
C ILE A 205 -16.87 3.48 3.88
N LYS A 206 -16.34 3.88 5.04
CA LYS A 206 -15.09 3.28 5.56
C LYS A 206 -15.24 1.78 5.83
N SER A 207 -16.39 1.35 6.37
CA SER A 207 -16.66 -0.07 6.60
C SER A 207 -16.85 -0.84 5.30
N LEU A 208 -17.28 -0.18 4.21
CA LEU A 208 -17.33 -0.78 2.88
C LEU A 208 -15.94 -0.93 2.28
N LEU A 209 -15.13 0.13 2.29
CA LEU A 209 -13.75 0.10 1.76
C LEU A 209 -12.87 -0.95 2.44
N LEU A 210 -13.16 -1.32 3.70
CA LEU A 210 -12.41 -2.33 4.44
C LEU A 210 -12.87 -3.77 4.21
N ASP A 211 -13.90 -3.96 3.38
CA ASP A 211 -14.50 -5.25 3.08
C ASP A 211 -13.70 -5.95 1.96
N GLN A 212 -12.98 -7.02 2.32
CA GLN A 212 -12.07 -7.70 1.39
C GLN A 212 -12.80 -8.43 0.25
N GLU A 213 -14.11 -8.70 0.38
CA GLU A 213 -14.92 -9.26 -0.70
C GLU A 213 -15.16 -8.26 -1.84
N HIS A 214 -14.94 -6.98 -1.57
CA HIS A 214 -15.23 -5.89 -2.51
C HIS A 214 -14.02 -5.02 -2.83
N PHE A 215 -13.09 -4.88 -1.87
CA PHE A 215 -11.92 -4.00 -1.92
C PHE A 215 -10.70 -4.73 -1.35
N ALA A 216 -10.23 -5.75 -2.07
CA ALA A 216 -9.08 -6.52 -1.66
C ALA A 216 -7.84 -5.60 -1.55
N GLY A 217 -7.07 -5.76 -0.47
CA GLY A 217 -5.87 -4.95 -0.22
C GLY A 217 -6.11 -3.58 0.43
N VAL A 218 -7.35 -3.08 0.46
CA VAL A 218 -7.65 -1.79 1.12
C VAL A 218 -7.67 -1.96 2.64
N GLY A 219 -6.64 -1.43 3.29
CA GLY A 219 -6.44 -1.47 4.74
C GLY A 219 -6.94 -0.22 5.49
N ASN A 220 -6.69 -0.20 6.81
CA ASN A 220 -7.20 0.88 7.67
C ASN A 220 -6.69 2.28 7.28
N TRP A 221 -5.40 2.38 6.98
CA TRP A 221 -4.81 3.67 6.62
C TRP A 221 -5.17 4.06 5.19
N VAL A 222 -5.17 3.10 4.25
CA VAL A 222 -5.55 3.35 2.84
C VAL A 222 -6.98 3.88 2.78
N SER A 223 -7.91 3.27 3.50
CA SER A 223 -9.30 3.77 3.56
C SER A 223 -9.42 5.19 4.16
N ASP A 224 -8.59 5.55 5.15
CA ASP A 224 -8.58 6.94 5.67
C ASP A 224 -8.06 7.90 4.59
N GLU A 225 -6.97 7.54 3.91
CA GLU A 225 -6.33 8.35 2.87
C GLU A 225 -7.27 8.56 1.67
N VAL A 226 -7.91 7.50 1.17
CA VAL A 226 -8.90 7.56 0.10
C VAL A 226 -10.04 8.51 0.44
N LEU A 227 -10.58 8.42 1.66
CA LEU A 227 -11.68 9.27 2.10
C LEU A 227 -11.24 10.72 2.35
N TYR A 228 -10.00 10.93 2.77
CA TYR A 228 -9.38 12.25 2.91
C TYR A 228 -9.29 12.95 1.56
N HIS A 229 -8.71 12.30 0.55
CA HIS A 229 -8.61 12.84 -0.80
C HIS A 229 -9.98 13.02 -1.47
N ALA A 230 -10.91 12.09 -1.27
CA ALA A 230 -12.28 12.23 -1.76
C ALA A 230 -13.11 13.28 -0.98
N LYS A 231 -12.58 13.80 0.15
CA LYS A 231 -13.25 14.75 1.06
C LYS A 231 -14.62 14.24 1.54
N ILE A 232 -14.71 12.94 1.80
CA ILE A 232 -15.91 12.24 2.28
C ILE A 232 -15.72 11.88 3.75
N HIS A 233 -16.75 12.15 4.57
CA HIS A 233 -16.73 11.75 5.97
C HIS A 233 -16.80 10.22 6.12
N PRO A 234 -15.96 9.59 6.96
CA PRO A 234 -15.82 8.13 7.00
C PRO A 234 -17.07 7.35 7.44
N ASN A 235 -17.94 8.00 8.22
CA ASN A 235 -19.22 7.41 8.66
C ASN A 235 -20.39 7.65 7.69
N GLU A 236 -20.12 8.05 6.44
CA GLU A 236 -21.16 8.30 5.44
C GLU A 236 -21.77 7.03 4.87
N THR A 237 -23.10 6.98 4.80
CA THR A 237 -23.83 5.96 4.05
C THR A 237 -24.26 6.57 2.72
N ILE A 238 -23.40 6.46 1.70
CA ILE A 238 -23.56 7.16 0.41
C ILE A 238 -24.90 6.82 -0.26
N SER A 239 -25.29 5.55 -0.25
CA SER A 239 -26.56 5.04 -0.80
C SER A 239 -27.83 5.64 -0.19
N SER A 240 -27.75 6.28 0.98
CA SER A 240 -28.88 6.95 1.62
C SER A 240 -29.09 8.40 1.14
N LYS A 241 -28.10 8.95 0.42
CA LYS A 241 -28.03 10.37 0.06
C LYS A 241 -27.96 10.61 -1.44
N LEU A 242 -27.43 9.63 -2.18
CA LEU A 242 -27.26 9.65 -3.62
C LEU A 242 -27.95 8.42 -4.22
N ASP A 243 -28.44 8.57 -5.45
CA ASP A 243 -29.10 7.53 -6.26
C ASP A 243 -28.53 7.42 -7.68
N ASN A 244 -27.87 8.48 -8.18
CA ASN A 244 -27.26 8.52 -9.50
C ASN A 244 -25.82 7.96 -9.49
N PRO A 245 -25.50 6.90 -10.27
CA PRO A 245 -24.13 6.39 -10.41
C PRO A 245 -23.12 7.39 -11.00
N SER A 246 -23.58 8.39 -11.77
CA SER A 246 -22.74 9.43 -12.37
C SER A 246 -22.48 10.62 -11.44
N ASP A 247 -22.69 10.46 -10.14
CA ASP A 247 -22.46 11.51 -9.16
C ASP A 247 -20.96 11.84 -9.01
N GLU A 248 -20.62 13.14 -8.97
CA GLU A 248 -19.24 13.61 -8.75
C GLU A 248 -18.63 13.07 -7.45
N VAL A 249 -19.44 12.78 -6.42
CA VAL A 249 -18.96 12.13 -5.18
C VAL A 249 -18.41 10.73 -5.44
N LEU A 250 -19.08 9.95 -6.29
CA LEU A 250 -18.67 8.58 -6.62
C LEU A 250 -17.44 8.60 -7.53
N GLN A 251 -17.38 9.55 -8.47
CA GLN A 251 -16.19 9.80 -9.28
C GLN A 251 -14.98 10.15 -8.40
N ALA A 252 -15.12 11.14 -7.51
CA ALA A 252 -14.03 11.57 -6.63
C ALA A 252 -13.54 10.44 -5.71
N LEU A 253 -14.45 9.60 -5.22
CA LEU A 253 -14.09 8.43 -4.42
C LEU A 253 -13.32 7.37 -5.23
N TYR A 254 -13.75 7.11 -6.46
CA TYR A 254 -13.10 6.16 -7.35
C TYR A 254 -11.68 6.63 -7.75
N ASP A 255 -11.55 7.91 -8.12
CA ASP A 255 -10.27 8.50 -8.48
C ASP A 255 -9.31 8.53 -7.28
N ALA A 256 -9.82 8.83 -6.08
CA ALA A 256 -9.04 8.77 -4.84
C ALA A 256 -8.55 7.36 -4.51
N LEU A 257 -9.41 6.35 -4.70
CA LEU A 257 -9.05 4.95 -4.50
C LEU A 257 -7.88 4.55 -5.41
N ILE A 258 -8.01 4.84 -6.70
CA ILE A 258 -6.96 4.52 -7.69
C ILE A 258 -5.67 5.26 -7.37
N TYR A 259 -5.74 6.58 -7.17
CA TYR A 259 -4.58 7.41 -6.87
C TYR A 259 -3.81 6.91 -5.65
N VAL A 260 -4.50 6.66 -4.54
CA VAL A 260 -3.83 6.21 -3.31
C VAL A 260 -3.19 4.85 -3.51
N MET A 261 -3.87 3.91 -4.18
CA MET A 261 -3.33 2.58 -4.43
C MET A 261 -2.08 2.65 -5.32
N GLU A 262 -2.18 3.29 -6.49
CA GLU A 262 -1.09 3.40 -7.47
C GLU A 262 0.12 4.13 -6.88
N GLU A 263 -0.10 5.24 -6.18
CA GLU A 263 0.98 6.01 -5.55
C GLU A 263 1.68 5.22 -4.45
N SER A 264 0.93 4.47 -3.64
CA SER A 264 1.49 3.62 -2.58
C SER A 264 2.42 2.55 -3.13
N VAL A 265 2.08 1.96 -4.27
CA VAL A 265 2.92 0.97 -4.95
C VAL A 265 4.10 1.63 -5.66
N ARG A 266 3.89 2.78 -6.31
CA ARG A 266 4.95 3.56 -6.96
C ARG A 266 6.07 3.92 -5.98
N VAL A 267 5.73 4.21 -4.73
CA VAL A 267 6.70 4.49 -3.66
C VAL A 267 7.07 3.26 -2.82
N GLU A 268 6.62 2.07 -3.22
CA GLU A 268 6.92 0.78 -2.57
C GLU A 268 6.51 0.71 -1.10
N GLY A 269 5.43 1.40 -0.72
CA GLY A 269 4.97 1.51 0.66
C GLY A 269 5.92 2.30 1.57
N ASN A 270 6.95 2.95 1.01
CA ASN A 270 7.90 3.74 1.77
C ASN A 270 7.27 5.08 2.21
N VAL A 271 6.92 5.15 3.49
CA VAL A 271 6.32 6.34 4.10
C VAL A 271 7.16 7.60 3.92
N HIS A 272 8.48 7.49 3.80
CA HIS A 272 9.36 8.65 3.57
C HIS A 272 9.28 9.23 2.15
N LYS A 273 8.73 8.47 1.20
CA LYS A 273 8.55 8.88 -0.19
C LYS A 273 7.09 9.25 -0.49
N LEU A 274 6.17 9.06 0.47
CA LEU A 274 4.78 9.49 0.31
C LEU A 274 4.72 11.02 0.15
N PRO A 275 3.78 11.55 -0.64
CA PRO A 275 3.61 12.99 -0.78
C PRO A 275 3.33 13.67 0.57
N GLU A 276 3.95 14.83 0.81
CA GLU A 276 3.92 15.51 2.12
C GLU A 276 2.52 15.91 2.61
N HIS A 277 1.55 16.01 1.69
CA HIS A 277 0.17 16.39 1.97
C HIS A 277 -0.71 15.20 2.40
N TRP A 278 -0.20 13.96 2.36
CA TRP A 278 -0.96 12.76 2.70
C TRP A 278 -1.28 12.69 4.20
N LEU A 279 -2.50 12.28 4.51
CA LEU A 279 -2.99 12.14 5.87
C LEU A 279 -2.19 11.11 6.66
N MET A 280 -1.63 10.08 6.01
CA MET A 280 -0.78 9.06 6.61
C MET A 280 0.34 9.64 7.47
N ILE A 281 0.95 10.75 7.07
CA ILE A 281 2.04 11.39 7.83
C ILE A 281 1.53 11.95 9.16
N TYR A 282 0.28 12.42 9.19
CA TYR A 282 -0.31 13.18 10.31
C TYR A 282 -1.34 12.39 11.12
N ARG A 283 -1.73 11.18 10.68
CA ARG A 283 -2.88 10.44 11.22
C ARG A 283 -2.72 9.87 12.64
N TRP A 284 -1.57 10.07 13.26
CA TRP A 284 -1.19 9.44 14.52
C TRP A 284 -1.63 10.26 15.73
N GLY A 285 -1.57 9.65 16.93
CA GLY A 285 -1.79 10.38 18.19
C GLY A 285 -3.25 10.52 18.64
N LYS A 286 -4.08 9.52 18.36
CA LYS A 286 -5.43 9.41 18.96
C LYS A 286 -5.36 9.60 20.48
N GLY A 287 -6.18 10.50 21.00
CA GLY A 287 -6.28 10.78 22.44
C GLY A 287 -5.23 11.74 23.01
N ARG A 288 -4.33 12.31 22.18
CA ARG A 288 -3.40 13.36 22.61
C ARG A 288 -4.17 14.66 22.92
N LYS A 289 -3.71 15.42 23.92
CA LYS A 289 -4.27 16.75 24.27
C LYS A 289 -4.10 17.76 23.14
N VAL A 290 -2.93 17.75 22.51
CA VAL A 290 -2.64 18.56 21.32
C VAL A 290 -2.90 17.70 20.09
N LYS A 291 -3.90 18.09 19.30
CA LYS A 291 -4.25 17.39 18.06
C LYS A 291 -3.22 17.70 16.97
N ALA A 292 -2.88 16.68 16.18
CA ALA A 292 -2.04 16.85 15.00
C ALA A 292 -2.74 17.73 13.96
N LYS A 293 -1.94 18.35 13.09
CA LYS A 293 -2.42 19.12 11.94
C LYS A 293 -1.81 18.57 10.68
N THR A 294 -2.54 18.60 9.56
CA THR A 294 -2.01 18.28 8.23
C THR A 294 -1.02 19.36 7.77
N LYS A 295 -0.36 19.15 6.62
CA LYS A 295 0.52 20.18 6.01
C LYS A 295 -0.21 21.52 5.84
N ALA A 296 -1.47 21.49 5.40
CA ALA A 296 -2.39 22.63 5.29
C ALA A 296 -2.86 23.25 6.62
N GLY A 297 -2.37 22.75 7.76
CA GLY A 297 -2.77 23.24 9.08
C GLY A 297 -4.16 22.79 9.56
N HIS A 298 -4.83 21.88 8.84
CA HIS A 298 -6.13 21.35 9.26
C HIS A 298 -5.99 20.37 10.42
N VAL A 299 -6.85 20.50 11.43
CA VAL A 299 -6.81 19.63 12.61
C VAL A 299 -7.29 18.22 12.28
N VAL A 300 -6.49 17.23 12.68
CA VAL A 300 -6.81 15.82 12.56
C VAL A 300 -7.66 15.36 13.73
N ASP A 301 -8.67 14.52 13.47
CA ASP A 301 -9.51 13.89 14.48
C ASP A 301 -9.69 12.39 14.24
N HIS A 302 -10.18 11.68 15.26
CA HIS A 302 -10.36 10.23 15.21
C HIS A 302 -11.76 9.82 15.63
N ILE A 303 -12.41 8.97 14.84
CA ILE A 303 -13.69 8.34 15.18
C ILE A 303 -13.62 6.82 15.01
N THR A 304 -14.53 6.10 15.65
CA THR A 304 -14.65 4.65 15.46
C THR A 304 -15.77 4.36 14.46
N VAL A 305 -15.45 3.70 13.35
CA VAL A 305 -16.41 3.26 12.32
C VAL A 305 -16.24 1.76 12.12
N GLY A 306 -17.31 0.99 12.27
CA GLY A 306 -17.27 -0.47 12.09
C GLY A 306 -16.28 -1.17 13.03
N GLY A 307 -16.12 -0.68 14.26
CA GLY A 307 -15.16 -1.22 15.24
C GLY A 307 -13.69 -0.86 14.99
N ARG A 308 -13.38 -0.07 13.94
CA ARG A 308 -12.02 0.36 13.61
C ARG A 308 -11.88 1.87 13.74
N THR A 309 -10.70 2.31 14.18
CA THR A 309 -10.39 3.75 14.27
C THR A 309 -10.14 4.31 12.88
N SER A 310 -10.89 5.34 12.53
CA SER A 310 -10.67 6.21 11.37
C SER A 310 -10.00 7.49 11.80
N CYS A 311 -9.00 7.91 11.05
CA CYS A 311 -8.45 9.24 11.08
C CYS A 311 -9.09 10.08 9.97
N PHE A 312 -9.50 11.31 10.27
CA PHE A 312 -10.13 12.20 9.30
C PHE A 312 -9.91 13.68 9.67
N VAL A 313 -10.24 14.57 8.75
CA VAL A 313 -10.14 16.03 8.91
C VAL A 313 -11.53 16.66 8.87
N PRO A 314 -12.12 17.02 10.02
CA PRO A 314 -13.51 17.51 10.11
C PRO A 314 -13.82 18.73 9.23
N GLN A 315 -12.82 19.60 9.00
CA GLN A 315 -12.95 20.82 8.21
C GLN A 315 -13.29 20.54 6.75
N ILE A 316 -12.71 19.49 6.17
CA ILE A 316 -12.85 19.17 4.74
C ILE A 316 -13.75 17.96 4.51
N GLN A 317 -13.71 16.94 5.39
CA GLN A 317 -14.54 15.75 5.31
C GLN A 317 -15.87 15.95 6.03
N LYS A 318 -16.71 16.86 5.51
CA LYS A 318 -18.05 17.14 6.06
C LYS A 318 -19.08 16.12 5.58
N PRO A 319 -20.13 15.85 6.38
CA PRO A 319 -21.22 15.00 5.96
C PRO A 319 -21.85 15.44 4.62
N LEU A 320 -22.19 14.47 3.77
CA LEU A 320 -22.84 14.72 2.49
C LEU A 320 -24.25 15.28 2.71
N LYS A 321 -24.68 16.24 1.90
CA LYS A 321 -26.07 16.70 1.86
C LYS A 321 -26.90 15.71 1.03
N LYS A 322 -28.13 15.39 1.46
CA LYS A 322 -29.05 14.56 0.68
C LYS A 322 -29.45 15.30 -0.58
N LYS A 323 -29.28 14.70 -1.76
CA LYS A 323 -29.80 15.29 -3.01
C LYS A 323 -31.30 15.05 -3.07
N ILE A 324 -32.09 16.11 -2.92
CA ILE A 324 -33.52 16.11 -3.23
C ILE A 324 -33.67 16.87 -4.55
N GLY A 325 -33.67 16.14 -5.67
CA GLY A 325 -34.12 16.64 -6.99
C GLY A 325 -33.37 17.81 -7.64
N LYS A 326 -32.35 18.41 -7.02
CA LYS A 326 -31.44 19.38 -7.65
C LYS A 326 -29.99 19.05 -7.28
N GLY A 327 -29.08 19.30 -8.21
CA GLY A 327 -27.66 18.94 -8.16
C GLY A 327 -26.89 19.43 -6.93
N LEU A 328 -25.58 19.16 -6.90
CA LEU A 328 -24.71 19.55 -5.78
C LEU A 328 -24.78 21.04 -5.53
N ASP A 329 -24.76 21.41 -4.25
CA ASP A 329 -24.39 22.76 -3.82
C ASP A 329 -23.02 23.12 -4.42
N GLU A 330 -22.88 24.32 -4.98
CA GLU A 330 -21.68 24.77 -5.70
C GLU A 330 -20.43 24.64 -4.82
N GLN A 331 -20.57 24.88 -3.51
CA GLN A 331 -19.49 24.69 -2.53
C GLN A 331 -19.06 23.22 -2.39
N GLN A 332 -20.00 22.28 -2.48
CA GLN A 332 -19.70 20.85 -2.40
C GLN A 332 -19.02 20.35 -3.68
N SER A 333 -19.47 20.80 -4.86
CA SER A 333 -18.84 20.46 -6.14
C SER A 333 -17.41 21.02 -6.23
N LYS A 334 -17.20 22.30 -5.87
CA LYS A 334 -15.86 22.91 -5.81
C LYS A 334 -14.92 22.13 -4.91
N ARG A 335 -15.40 21.70 -3.74
CA ARG A 335 -14.61 20.88 -2.81
C ARG A 335 -14.18 19.56 -3.45
N LEU A 336 -15.07 18.85 -4.13
CA LEU A 336 -14.78 17.54 -4.74
C LEU A 336 -13.87 17.65 -5.98
N LYS A 337 -13.89 18.78 -6.70
CA LYS A 337 -13.14 19.00 -7.94
C LYS A 337 -11.68 19.40 -7.75
N SER A 338 -11.24 19.82 -6.55
CA SER A 338 -9.81 20.15 -6.34
C SER A 338 -8.89 18.93 -6.25
N PHE A 339 -9.41 17.76 -6.60
CA PHE A 339 -8.65 16.52 -6.74
C PHE A 339 -7.67 16.64 -7.92
N LYS A 340 -6.45 17.13 -7.61
CA LYS A 340 -5.15 17.02 -8.32
C LYS A 340 -4.30 18.30 -8.36
N ASN A 341 -4.83 19.46 -7.98
CA ASN A 341 -4.06 20.72 -7.99
C ASN A 341 -4.12 21.36 -6.62
N GLU A 342 -3.14 21.12 -5.75
CA GLU A 342 -2.98 22.04 -4.62
C GLU A 342 -1.49 22.27 -4.30
N ASP A 343 -0.89 23.22 -5.04
CA ASP A 343 0.05 24.21 -4.47
C ASP A 343 -0.71 25.21 -3.55
N ASP A 344 -2.04 25.10 -3.44
CA ASP A 344 -2.95 25.96 -2.66
C ASP A 344 -3.49 25.30 -1.37
N LEU A 345 -2.84 24.25 -0.84
CA LEU A 345 -3.28 23.50 0.36
C LEU A 345 -2.41 23.75 1.58
#